data_AF-A0A1G7ZJP5-F1
#
_entry.id   AF-A0A1G7ZJP5-F1
#
_cell.length_a   1.000
_cell.length_b   1.000
_cell.length_c   1.000
_cell.angle_alpha   90.00
_cell.angle_beta   90.00
_cell.angle_gamma   90.00
#
_symmetry.space_group_name_H-M   'P 1'
#
loop_
_entity.id
_entity.type
_entity.pdbx_description
1 polymer ?
#
loop_
_entity_poly.entity_id
_entity_poly.type
_entity_poly.pdbx_seq_one_letter_code
_entity_poly.pdbx_strand_id
1 'polypeptide(L)' 'MLLNKLKCRSLVTDDDVRYNFRLGIPVEVYCVKAKSTLVFGRIEHYNKQYICVAGHWFHRDRFIFFGQRHLEKISS' A
#
# COMPACT_ATOMS: atom_id res chain seq x y z
N MET A 1 16.75 -0.24 4.94
CA MET A 1 15.58 0.53 5.42
C MET A 1 14.21 -0.16 5.24
N LEU A 2 14.13 -1.45 4.87
CA LEU A 2 12.85 -2.15 4.72
C LEU A 2 12.06 -2.26 6.04
N LEU A 3 12.75 -2.46 7.17
CA LEU A 3 12.12 -2.60 8.48
C LEU A 3 11.30 -1.36 8.91
N ASN A 4 11.80 -0.15 8.65
CA ASN A 4 11.04 1.08 8.95
C ASN A 4 9.82 1.23 8.04
N LYS A 5 9.94 0.90 6.74
CA LYS A 5 8.78 0.92 5.83
C LYS A 5 7.72 -0.09 6.28
N LEU A 6 8.12 -1.29 6.68
CA LEU A 6 7.24 -2.33 7.21
C LEU A 6 6.51 -1.89 8.48
N LYS A 7 7.18 -1.19 9.40
CA LYS A 7 6.55 -0.76 10.66
C LYS A 7 5.63 0.46 10.48
N CYS A 8 6.06 1.43 9.68
CA CYS A 8 5.44 2.76 9.67
C CYS A 8 4.54 3.00 8.47
N ARG A 9 4.76 2.31 7.34
CA ARG A 9 4.09 2.66 6.07
C ARG A 9 3.26 1.53 5.48
N SER A 10 3.25 0.34 6.07
CA SER A 10 2.48 -0.79 5.55
C SER A 10 0.97 -0.53 5.63
N LEU A 11 0.26 -0.75 4.52
CA LEU A 11 -1.20 -0.71 4.44
C LEU A 11 -1.74 -2.10 4.76
N VAL A 12 -1.96 -2.37 6.04
CA VAL A 12 -2.37 -3.70 6.53
C VAL A 12 -3.89 -3.80 6.60
N THR A 13 -4.57 -2.72 6.97
CA THR A 13 -6.01 -2.71 7.17
C THR A 13 -6.77 -2.21 5.94
N ASP A 14 -8.07 -2.56 5.86
CA ASP A 14 -8.96 -1.98 4.85
C ASP A 14 -9.10 -0.47 5.01
N ASP A 15 -9.01 0.06 6.23
CA ASP A 15 -9.07 1.50 6.47
C ASP A 15 -7.81 2.22 5.97
N ASP A 16 -6.63 1.61 6.10
CA ASP A 16 -5.40 2.13 5.50
C ASP A 16 -5.55 2.21 3.96
N VAL A 17 -6.01 1.13 3.33
CA VAL A 17 -6.21 1.08 1.88
C VAL A 17 -7.28 2.09 1.43
N ARG A 18 -8.41 2.15 2.15
CA ARG A 18 -9.50 3.11 1.89
C ARG A 18 -9.03 4.55 2.04
N TYR A 19 -8.20 4.85 3.03
CA TYR A 19 -7.65 6.19 3.26
C TYR A 19 -6.77 6.63 2.08
N ASN A 20 -5.83 5.79 1.64
CA ASN A 20 -4.96 6.09 0.50
C ASN A 20 -5.76 6.19 -0.80
N PHE A 21 -6.75 5.32 -1.00
CA PHE A 21 -7.66 5.37 -2.16
C PHE A 21 -8.44 6.70 -2.21
N ARG A 22 -9.10 7.07 -1.10
CA ARG A 22 -9.93 8.29 -1.03
C ARG A 22 -9.12 9.57 -1.23
N LEU A 23 -7.90 9.62 -0.73
CA LEU A 23 -7.02 10.78 -0.85
C LEU A 23 -6.19 10.78 -2.13
N GLY A 24 -6.24 9.73 -2.94
CA GLY A 24 -5.43 9.60 -4.15
C GLY A 24 -3.92 9.58 -3.87
N ILE A 25 -3.52 9.11 -2.68
CA ILE A 25 -2.12 9.02 -2.27
C ILE A 25 -1.45 7.88 -3.05
N PRO A 26 -0.29 8.13 -3.68
CA PRO A 26 0.48 7.08 -4.33
C PRO A 26 0.96 6.03 -3.32
N VAL A 27 0.82 4.76 -3.69
CA VAL A 27 1.28 3.61 -2.92
C VAL A 27 2.37 2.87 -3.67
N GLU A 28 3.27 2.27 -2.90
CA GLU A 28 4.36 1.43 -3.38
C GLU A 28 3.98 -0.04 -3.21
N VAL A 29 4.09 -0.85 -4.27
CA VAL A 29 3.86 -2.29 -4.21
C VAL A 29 5.20 -3.00 -4.19
N TYR A 30 5.46 -3.71 -3.10
CA TYR A 30 6.72 -4.40 -2.85
C TYR A 30 6.54 -5.91 -2.87
N CYS A 31 7.40 -6.60 -3.62
CA CYS A 31 7.46 -8.05 -3.68
C CYS A 31 8.56 -8.57 -2.76
N VAL A 32 8.18 -9.30 -1.71
CA VAL A 32 9.13 -9.86 -0.74
C VAL A 32 10.08 -10.87 -1.40
N LYS A 33 9.58 -11.68 -2.34
CA LYS A 33 10.38 -12.70 -3.03
C LYS A 33 11.44 -12.09 -3.94
N ALA A 34 11.08 -11.04 -4.69
CA ALA A 34 12.00 -10.33 -5.57
C ALA A 34 12.87 -9.31 -4.81
N LYS A 35 12.54 -9.05 -3.53
CA LYS A 35 13.13 -8.02 -2.68
C LYS A 35 13.12 -6.62 -3.31
N SER A 36 12.17 -6.36 -4.20
CA SER A 36 12.09 -5.14 -5.00
C SER A 36 10.67 -4.58 -5.06
N THR A 37 10.61 -3.28 -5.32
CA THR A 37 9.38 -2.57 -5.64
C THR A 37 9.00 -2.88 -7.08
N LEU A 38 7.77 -3.32 -7.29
CA LEU A 38 7.26 -3.65 -8.62
C LEU A 38 6.57 -2.45 -9.26
N VAL A 39 5.81 -1.68 -8.49
CA VAL A 39 5.09 -0.52 -9.00
C VAL A 39 4.96 0.57 -7.93
N PHE A 40 4.85 1.81 -8.39
CA PHE A 40 4.49 2.96 -7.58
C PHE A 40 3.38 3.72 -8.30
N GLY A 41 2.24 3.92 -7.65
CA GLY A 41 1.07 4.52 -8.30
C GLY A 41 -0.13 4.65 -7.38
N ARG A 42 -1.22 5.25 -7.87
CA ARG A 42 -2.45 5.38 -7.09
C ARG A 42 -3.22 4.06 -7.07
N ILE A 43 -3.98 3.84 -6.01
CA ILE A 43 -4.98 2.78 -5.97
C ILE A 43 -6.14 3.20 -6.87
N GLU A 44 -6.49 2.36 -7.83
CA GLU A 44 -7.60 2.59 -8.77
C GLU A 44 -8.85 1.82 -8.36
N HIS A 45 -8.65 0.58 -7.91
CA HIS A 45 -9.69 -0.32 -7.44
C HIS A 45 -9.12 -1.23 -6.34
N TYR A 46 -9.96 -1.71 -5.43
CA TYR A 46 -9.55 -2.72 -4.46
C TYR A 46 -10.75 -3.54 -3.98
N ASN A 47 -10.46 -4.75 -3.53
CA ASN A 47 -11.40 -5.62 -2.83
C ASN A 47 -10.68 -6.35 -1.69
N LYS A 48 -11.34 -7.33 -1.09
CA LYS A 48 -10.78 -8.07 0.05
C LYS A 48 -9.46 -8.78 -0.28
N GLN A 49 -9.28 -9.25 -1.51
CA GLN A 49 -8.13 -10.08 -1.91
C GLN A 49 -7.11 -9.33 -2.76
N TYR A 50 -7.53 -8.32 -3.53
CA TYR A 50 -6.71 -7.65 -4.53
C TYR A 50 -6.77 -6.13 -4.45
N ILE A 51 -5.66 -5.49 -4.83
CA ILE A 51 -5.55 -4.04 -5.03
C ILE A 51 -5.02 -3.79 -6.44
N CYS A 52 -5.70 -2.91 -7.18
CA CYS A 52 -5.27 -2.41 -8.49
C CYS A 52 -4.45 -1.12 -8.30
N VAL A 53 -3.20 -1.15 -8.74
CA VAL A 53 -2.28 0.00 -8.68
C VAL A 53 -1.65 0.19 -10.06
N ALA A 54 -1.82 1.38 -10.65
CA ALA A 54 -1.35 1.71 -12.00
C ALA A 54 -1.75 0.66 -13.06
N GLY A 55 -3.01 0.25 -13.08
CA GLY A 55 -3.55 -0.76 -14.00
C GLY A 55 -3.20 -2.22 -13.69
N HIS A 56 -2.44 -2.50 -12.63
CA HIS A 56 -2.01 -3.87 -12.28
C HIS A 56 -2.65 -4.37 -10.99
N TRP A 57 -3.16 -5.60 -11.02
CA TRP A 57 -3.78 -6.26 -9.86
C TRP A 57 -2.77 -7.05 -9.03
N PHE A 58 -2.75 -6.79 -7.72
CA PHE A 58 -1.84 -7.43 -6.78
C PHE A 58 -2.60 -8.08 -5.63
N HIS A 59 -2.25 -9.33 -5.32
CA HIS A 59 -2.84 -10.07 -4.20
C HIS A 59 -2.31 -9.56 -2.86
N ARG A 60 -3.22 -9.23 -1.93
CA ARG A 60 -2.90 -8.63 -0.63
C ARG A 60 -2.00 -9.50 0.25
N ASP A 61 -2.19 -10.82 0.18
CA ASP A 61 -1.35 -11.76 0.94
C ASP A 61 0.03 -12.04 0.33
N ARG A 62 0.28 -11.62 -0.93
CA ARG A 62 1.55 -11.91 -1.64
C ARG A 62 2.45 -10.68 -1.78
N PHE A 63 1.87 -9.50 -1.73
CA PHE A 63 2.56 -8.23 -1.91
C PHE A 63 2.35 -7.33 -0.71
N ILE A 64 3.36 -6.53 -0.40
CA ILE A 64 3.27 -5.53 0.65
C ILE A 64 3.01 -4.19 0.00
N PHE A 65 2.03 -3.47 0.52
CA PHE A 65 1.67 -2.14 0.05
C PHE A 65 2.19 -1.13 1.05
N PHE A 66 2.95 -0.15 0.60
CA PHE A 66 3.39 0.97 1.43
C PHE A 66 2.67 2.26 1.00
N GLY A 67 2.15 3.00 1.97
CA GLY A 67 1.49 4.28 1.78
C GLY A 67 1.39 5.01 3.12
N GLN A 68 0.39 5.87 3.27
CA GLN A 68 0.15 6.59 4.51
C GLN A 68 -0.82 5.82 5.40
N ARG A 69 -0.45 5.55 6.66
CA ARG A 69 -1.35 4.86 7.58
C ARG A 69 -2.49 5.78 8.01
N HIS A 70 -3.69 5.24 8.14
CA HIS A 70 -4.85 6.03 8.53
C HIS A 70 -4.71 6.62 9.94
N LEU A 71 -3.99 5.93 10.83
CA LEU A 71 -3.82 6.30 12.25
C LEU A 71 -2.56 7.13 12.55
N GLU A 72 -1.72 7.46 11.55
CA GLU A 72 -0.65 8.42 11.77
C GLU A 72 -1.27 9.80 11.91
N LYS A 73 -1.50 10.23 13.17
CA LYS A 73 -1.83 11.62 13.49
C LYS A 73 -0.84 12.51 12.77
N ILE A 74 -1.35 13.39 11.91
CA ILE A 74 -0.59 14.51 11.38
C ILE A 74 -0.26 15.37 12.61
N SER A 75 0.92 15.20 13.18
CA SER A 75 1.48 16.20 14.08
C SER A 75 1.61 17.47 13.25
N SER A 76 0.68 18.39 13.46
CA SER A 76 0.70 19.76 12.91
C SER A 76 1.88 20.53 13.49
#